data_AF-A0A7J9ZXX2-F1
#
_entry.id   AF-A0A7J9ZXX2-F1
#
_cell.length_a   1.000
_cell.length_b   1.000
_cell.length_c   1.000
_cell.angle_alpha   90.00
_cell.angle_beta   90.00
_cell.angle_gamma   90.00
#
_symmetry.space_group_name_H-M   'P 1'
#
loop_
_entity.id
_entity.type
_entity.pdbx_description
1 polymer ?
#
loop_
_entity_poly.entity_id
_entity_poly.type
_entity_poly.pdbx_seq_one_letter_code
_entity_poly.pdbx_strand_id
1 'polypeptide(L)' 'MKNIQIRNVPEKTHSILRRRASDAGMSLQEYLLGIVNESAARPTVEEVLKRVAKRSGATFRLRDAVADLRSERDSR' A
#
# COMPACT_ATOMS: atom_id res chain seq x y z
N MET A 1 17.37 -5.74 -1.33
CA MET A 1 16.33 -6.02 -2.35
C MET A 1 15.47 -7.17 -1.86
N LYS A 2 14.15 -7.11 -2.05
CA LYS A 2 13.24 -8.22 -1.69
C LYS A 2 12.85 -8.97 -2.96
N ASN A 3 12.83 -10.29 -2.92
CA ASN A 3 12.37 -11.13 -4.02
C ASN A 3 11.00 -11.74 -3.70
N ILE A 4 10.23 -12.06 -4.75
CA ILE A 4 8.94 -12.73 -4.64
C ILE A 4 8.98 -13.93 -5.58
N GLN A 5 8.69 -15.12 -5.05
CA GLN A 5 8.54 -16.34 -5.84
C GLN A 5 7.07 -16.76 -5.82
N ILE A 6 6.44 -16.84 -6.99
CA ILE A 6 5.07 -17.34 -7.14
C ILE A 6 5.15 -18.80 -7.58
N ARG A 7 4.63 -19.71 -6.75
CA ARG A 7 4.64 -21.17 -7.02
C ARG A 7 3.29 -21.62 -7.54
N ASN A 8 3.28 -22.77 -8.22
CA ASN A 8 2.07 -23.44 -8.72
C ASN A 8 1.23 -22.57 -9.65
N VAL A 9 1.86 -21.74 -10.49
CA VAL A 9 1.16 -20.97 -11.51
C VAL A 9 0.66 -21.94 -12.58
N PRO A 10 -0.64 -21.97 -12.91
CA PRO A 10 -1.15 -22.81 -13.97
C PRO A 10 -0.46 -22.49 -15.31
N GLU A 11 -0.14 -23.51 -16.11
CA GLU A 11 0.61 -23.34 -17.37
C GLU A 11 -0.09 -22.36 -18.34
N LYS A 12 -1.43 -22.42 -18.38
CA LYS A 12 -2.25 -21.49 -19.16
C LYS A 12 -2.06 -20.04 -18.71
N THR A 13 -1.98 -19.79 -17.40
CA THR A 13 -1.78 -18.45 -16.85
C THR A 13 -0.38 -17.95 -17.18
N HIS A 14 0.63 -18.80 -16.99
CA HIS A 14 2.03 -18.47 -17.29
C HIS A 14 2.22 -18.12 -18.77
N SER A 15 1.69 -18.93 -19.69
CA SER A 15 1.77 -18.70 -21.13
C SER A 15 1.08 -17.40 -21.57
N ILE A 16 -0.11 -17.08 -21.03
CA ILE A 16 -0.80 -15.82 -21.31
C ILE A 16 0.04 -14.62 -20.84
N LEU A 17 0.59 -14.67 -19.62
CA LEU A 17 1.38 -13.57 -19.06
C LEU A 17 2.69 -13.38 -19.83
N ARG A 18 3.34 -14.48 -20.23
CA ARG A 18 4.55 -14.43 -21.07
C ARG A 18 4.27 -13.79 -22.42
N ARG A 19 3.17 -14.15 -23.07
CA ARG A 19 2.76 -13.51 -24.33
C ARG A 19 2.52 -12.01 -24.15
N ARG A 20 1.76 -11.61 -23.11
CA ARG A 20 1.50 -10.18 -22.83
C ARG A 20 2.80 -9.39 -22.56
N ALA A 21 3.75 -10.00 -21.85
CA ALA A 21 5.06 -9.39 -21.63
C ALA A 21 5.81 -9.19 -22.96
N SER A 22 5.83 -10.20 -23.83
CA SER A 22 6.39 -10.09 -25.17
C SER A 22 5.71 -9.00 -26.02
N ASP A 23 4.38 -8.96 -26.01
CA ASP A 23 3.59 -7.95 -26.74
C ASP A 23 3.89 -6.52 -26.24
N ALA A 24 4.22 -6.37 -24.96
CA ALA A 24 4.63 -5.10 -24.34
C ALA A 24 6.14 -4.79 -24.50
N GLY A 25 6.92 -5.66 -25.16
CA GLY A 25 8.38 -5.50 -25.29
C GLY A 25 9.14 -5.63 -23.98
N MET A 26 8.57 -6.32 -22.99
CA MET A 26 9.12 -6.47 -21.63
C MET A 26 9.51 -7.92 -21.36
N SER A 27 10.49 -8.13 -20.48
CA SER A 27 10.67 -9.45 -19.88
C SER A 27 9.45 -9.80 -19.00
N LEU A 28 9.19 -11.10 -18.82
CA LEU A 28 8.11 -11.55 -17.94
C LEU A 28 8.27 -11.01 -16.50
N GLN A 29 9.51 -10.89 -16.02
CA GLN A 29 9.80 -10.35 -14.69
C GLN A 29 9.42 -8.86 -14.59
N GLU A 30 9.81 -8.04 -15.56
CA GLU A 30 9.48 -6.60 -15.57
C GLU A 30 7.97 -6.38 -15.67
N TYR A 31 7.32 -7.14 -16.54
CA TYR A 31 5.87 -7.09 -16.72
C TYR A 31 5.12 -7.43 -15.43
N LEU A 32 5.51 -8.51 -14.75
CA LEU A 32 4.91 -8.91 -13.47
C LEU A 32 5.20 -7.92 -12.35
N LEU A 33 6.41 -7.35 -12.32
CA LEU A 33 6.77 -6.33 -11.34
C LEU A 33 5.88 -5.09 -11.50
N GLY A 34 5.59 -4.68 -12.74
CA GLY A 34 4.64 -3.61 -13.04
C GLY A 34 3.25 -3.88 -12.46
N ILE A 35 2.71 -5.07 -12.70
CA ILE A 35 1.39 -5.48 -12.17
C ILE A 35 1.37 -5.46 -10.64
N VAL A 36 2.39 -6.02 -9.99
CA VAL A 36 2.47 -6.06 -8.52
C VAL A 36 2.57 -4.65 -7.93
N ASN A 37 3.37 -3.78 -8.55
CA ASN A 37 3.51 -2.40 -8.11
C ASN A 37 2.21 -1.60 -8.30
N GLU A 38 1.54 -1.75 -9.44
CA GLU A 38 0.24 -1.11 -9.68
C GLU A 38 -0.81 -1.58 -8.66
N SER A 39 -0.85 -2.89 -8.40
CA SER A 39 -1.73 -3.46 -7.39
C SER A 39 -1.45 -2.95 -5.98
N ALA A 40 -0.19 -2.63 -5.65
CA ALA A 40 0.21 -2.11 -4.35
C ALA A 40 0.12 -0.57 -4.26
N ALA A 41 0.04 0.13 -5.39
CA ALA A 41 0.04 1.60 -5.42
C ALA A 41 -1.23 2.21 -4.83
N ARG A 42 -2.35 1.49 -4.84
CA ARG A 42 -3.63 1.96 -4.29
C ARG A 42 -4.04 1.11 -3.08
N PRO A 43 -4.34 1.73 -1.93
CA PRO A 43 -4.88 1.00 -0.79
C PRO A 43 -6.25 0.44 -1.16
N THR A 44 -6.52 -0.77 -0.70
CA THR A 44 -7.83 -1.40 -0.81
C THR A 44 -8.86 -0.63 0.01
N VAL A 45 -10.14 -0.76 -0.35
CA VAL A 45 -11.25 -0.15 0.41
C VAL A 45 -11.21 -0.60 1.88
N GLU A 46 -10.90 -1.87 2.14
CA GLU A 46 -10.78 -2.40 3.50
C GLU A 46 -9.65 -1.73 4.28
N GLU A 47 -8.48 -1.52 3.67
CA GLU A 47 -7.36 -0.81 4.30
C GLU A 47 -7.70 0.66 4.58
N VAL A 48 -8.44 1.31 3.68
CA VAL A 48 -8.95 2.66 3.89
C VAL A 48 -9.93 2.69 5.06
N LEU A 49 -10.90 1.77 5.10
CA LEU A 49 -11.87 1.68 6.20
C LEU A 49 -11.18 1.40 7.55
N LYS A 50 -10.21 0.47 7.59
CA LYS A 50 -9.39 0.23 8.80
C LYS A 50 -8.61 1.47 9.21
N ARG A 51 -8.06 2.23 8.26
CA ARG A 51 -7.35 3.48 8.53
C ARG A 51 -8.30 4.54 9.11
N VAL A 52 -9.52 4.67 8.56
CA VAL A 52 -10.55 5.58 9.07
C VAL A 52 -10.98 5.17 10.48
N ALA A 53 -11.26 3.90 10.72
CA ALA A 53 -11.60 3.39 12.06
C ALA A 53 -10.49 3.69 13.08
N LYS A 54 -9.22 3.50 12.70
CA LYS A 54 -8.06 3.83 13.55
C LYS A 54 -7.91 5.34 13.79
N ARG A 55 -8.27 6.19 12.82
CA ARG A 55 -8.27 7.65 12.98
C ARG A 55 -9.43 8.14 13.86
N SER A 56 -10.58 7.48 13.77
CA SER A 56 -11.76 7.73 14.61
C SER A 56 -11.51 7.39 16.09
N GLY A 57 -10.54 6.51 16.36
CA GLY A 57 -10.13 6.11 17.71
C GLY A 57 -9.09 7.01 18.37
N ALA A 58 -8.59 8.05 17.71
CA ALA A 58 -7.78 9.07 18.37
C ALA A 58 -8.71 10.06 19.09
N THR A 59 -9.28 9.65 20.23
CA THR A 59 -9.83 10.59 21.23
C THR A 59 -8.67 11.37 21.83
N PHE A 60 -8.18 12.36 21.09
CA PHE A 60 -7.36 13.42 21.67
C PHE A 60 -8.34 14.33 22.42
N ARG A 61 -8.28 14.35 23.75
CA ARG A 61 -9.20 15.19 24.50
C ARG A 61 -8.80 16.64 24.24
N LEU A 62 -9.77 17.48 23.89
CA LEU A 62 -9.55 18.90 23.66
C LEU A 62 -8.83 19.58 24.85
N ARG A 63 -9.03 19.06 26.08
CA ARG A 63 -8.34 19.53 27.28
C ARG A 63 -6.82 19.30 27.22
N ASP A 64 -6.39 18.16 26.70
CA ASP A 64 -4.97 17.80 26.56
C ASP A 64 -4.31 18.72 25.51
N ALA A 65 -5.02 19.01 24.41
CA ALA A 65 -4.60 19.98 23.40
C ALA A 65 -4.38 21.40 23.97
N VAL A 66 -5.32 21.84 24.81
CA VAL A 66 -5.27 23.17 25.44
C VAL A 66 -4.17 23.24 26.49
N ALA A 67 -3.91 22.16 27.23
CA ALA A 67 -2.82 22.09 28.19
C ALA A 67 -1.45 22.19 27.50
N ASP A 68 -1.25 21.46 26.41
CA ASP A 68 -0.01 21.51 25.61
C ASP A 68 0.26 22.93 25.09
N LEU A 69 -0.74 23.58 24.50
CA LEU A 69 -0.62 24.96 23.99
C LEU A 69 -0.35 26.00 25.09
N ARG A 70 -0.88 25.80 26.30
CA ARG A 70 -0.58 26.68 27.44
C ARG A 70 0.85 26.51 27.91
N SER A 71 1.31 25.26 28.03
CA SER A 71 2.69 24.97 28.42
C SER A 71 3.71 25.62 27.47
N GLU A 72 3.44 25.64 26.17
CA GLU A 72 4.31 26.28 25.18
C GLU A 72 4.31 27.82 25.29
N ARG A 73 3.18 28.43 25.68
CA ARG A 73 3.07 29.89 25.86
C ARG A 73 3.73 30.37 27.15
N ASP A 74 3.60 29.60 28.23
CA ASP A 74 4.20 29.93 29.52
C ASP A 74 5.73 29.75 29.52
N SER A 75 6.26 29.11 28.48
CA SER A 75 7.70 28.90 28.24
C SER A 75 8.35 29.98 27.37
N ARG A 76 7.61 30.99 26.90
CA ARG A 76 8.10 32.14 26.11
C ARG A 76 8.13 33.40 26.95
#